data_AF-A0A433D7T8-F1
#
_entry.id   AF-A0A433D7T8-F1
#
_cell.length_a   1.000
_cell.length_b   1.000
_cell.length_c   1.000
_cell.angle_alpha   90.00
_cell.angle_beta   90.00
_cell.angle_gamma   90.00
#
_symmetry.space_group_name_H-M   'P 1'
#
loop_
_entity.id
_entity.type
_entity.pdbx_description
1 polymer ?
#
loop_
_entity_poly.entity_id
_entity_poly.type
_entity_poly.pdbx_seq_one_letter_code
_entity_poly.pdbx_strand_id
1 'polypeptide(L)'
;MPDDQKWRLSTGKVIEDALFKFGMRCNEEQFILKDLSLCHISLCHSFILNPDDAVYINDGIFTKTELEEIRSHNRRELPDMPDDLLKHMMTFAKVIVNLRDGLPVSGTIQELRKQLQQPIDAIGDNFIREIHHDLDWLQYAMYTL
;
A
#
# COMPACT_ATOMS: atom_id res chain seq x y z
N MET A 1 -19.25 16.74 5.91
CA MET A 1 -18.39 17.69 5.18
C MET A 1 -19.29 18.71 4.51
N PRO A 2 -19.07 20.03 4.69
CA PRO A 2 -19.79 21.08 3.97
C PRO A 2 -19.66 20.92 2.45
N ASP A 3 -20.72 21.20 1.70
CA ASP A 3 -20.78 20.95 0.25
C ASP A 3 -19.81 21.79 -0.58
N ASP A 4 -19.41 22.95 -0.07
CA ASP A 4 -18.42 23.87 -0.65
C ASP A 4 -16.97 23.37 -0.49
N GLN A 5 -16.73 22.41 0.40
CA GLN A 5 -15.40 21.85 0.66
C GLN A 5 -15.17 20.50 -0.04
N LYS A 6 -16.22 19.90 -0.61
CA LYS A 6 -16.13 18.60 -1.28
C LYS A 6 -15.43 18.72 -2.63
N TRP A 7 -14.66 17.71 -2.98
CA TRP A 7 -13.99 17.65 -4.27
C TRP A 7 -14.98 17.31 -5.39
N ARG A 8 -15.17 18.28 -6.30
CA ARG A 8 -15.92 18.13 -7.54
C ARG A 8 -14.99 17.91 -8.73
N LEU A 9 -15.27 16.85 -9.47
CA LEU A 9 -14.62 16.56 -10.75
C LEU A 9 -15.15 17.49 -11.85
N SER A 10 -14.43 17.57 -12.96
CA SER A 10 -14.83 18.35 -14.16
C SER A 10 -16.19 17.92 -14.73
N THR A 11 -16.60 16.67 -14.49
CA THR A 11 -17.92 16.13 -14.87
C THR A 11 -19.07 16.63 -13.98
N GLY A 12 -18.75 17.37 -12.90
CA GLY A 12 -19.69 17.78 -11.86
C GLY A 12 -19.94 16.73 -10.78
N LYS A 13 -19.39 15.51 -10.93
CA LYS A 13 -19.48 14.45 -9.93
C LYS A 13 -18.70 14.84 -8.66
N VAL A 14 -19.31 14.62 -7.50
CA VAL A 14 -18.70 14.82 -6.18
C VAL A 14 -18.09 13.50 -5.72
N ILE A 15 -16.80 13.49 -5.43
CA ILE A 15 -16.06 12.26 -5.13
C ILE A 15 -16.50 11.66 -3.80
N GLU A 16 -16.61 12.48 -2.76
CA GLU A 16 -16.97 12.03 -1.42
C GLU A 16 -18.38 11.43 -1.40
N ASP A 17 -19.31 12.00 -2.17
CA ASP A 17 -20.67 11.45 -2.29
C ASP A 17 -20.69 10.13 -3.07
N ALA A 18 -19.86 10.01 -4.11
CA ALA A 18 -19.72 8.78 -4.90
C ALA A 18 -19.09 7.65 -4.06
N LEU A 19 -18.02 7.95 -3.33
CA LEU A 19 -17.35 7.02 -2.42
C LEU A 19 -18.26 6.65 -1.24
N PHE A 20 -18.99 7.61 -0.66
CA PHE A 20 -19.93 7.34 0.43
C PHE A 20 -21.04 6.39 -0.04
N LYS A 21 -21.65 6.67 -1.20
CA LYS A 21 -22.65 5.77 -1.79
C LYS A 21 -22.08 4.38 -2.07
N PHE A 22 -20.83 4.30 -2.55
CA PHE A 22 -20.15 3.04 -2.76
C PHE A 22 -19.93 2.28 -1.44
N GLY A 23 -19.37 2.93 -0.42
CA GLY A 23 -19.13 2.33 0.90
C GLY A 23 -20.43 1.90 1.59
N MET A 24 -21.53 2.63 1.41
CA MET A 24 -22.87 2.24 1.89
C MET A 24 -23.45 1.02 1.15
N ARG A 25 -22.86 0.57 0.04
CA ARG A 25 -23.20 -0.73 -0.58
C ARG A 25 -22.30 -1.85 -0.06
N CYS A 26 -21.13 -1.52 0.48
CA CYS A 26 -20.20 -2.44 1.11
C CYS A 26 -20.63 -2.81 2.56
N ASN A 27 -21.93 -2.94 2.83
CA ASN A 27 -22.49 -3.13 4.18
C ASN A 27 -22.20 -4.50 4.80
N GLU A 28 -21.46 -5.36 4.11
CA GLU A 28 -21.12 -6.67 4.60
C GLU A 28 -19.62 -6.89 4.45
N GLU A 29 -18.95 -7.04 5.59
CA GLU A 29 -17.74 -7.86 5.75
C GLU A 29 -18.00 -9.34 5.34
N GLN A 30 -19.15 -9.66 4.74
CA GLN A 30 -19.57 -10.97 4.23
C GLN A 30 -19.44 -11.06 2.70
N PHE A 31 -18.20 -11.11 2.21
CA PHE A 31 -17.88 -12.23 1.33
C PHE A 31 -16.44 -12.64 1.59
N ILE A 32 -16.28 -13.27 2.75
CA ILE A 32 -15.25 -14.28 2.96
C ILE A 32 -15.16 -15.15 1.68
N LEU A 33 -13.98 -15.12 1.06
CA LEU A 33 -13.50 -16.05 0.03
C LEU A 33 -14.18 -15.98 -1.35
N LYS A 34 -13.84 -14.96 -2.15
CA LYS A 34 -13.56 -15.18 -3.58
C LYS A 34 -12.35 -14.33 -3.98
N ASP A 35 -11.20 -14.97 -3.96
CA ASP A 35 -9.89 -14.50 -4.42
C ASP A 35 -9.37 -13.18 -3.83
N LEU A 36 -8.49 -13.29 -2.83
CA LEU A 36 -7.32 -12.42 -2.58
C LEU A 36 -7.45 -10.92 -2.95
N SER A 37 -8.59 -10.30 -2.66
CA SER A 37 -8.88 -8.88 -2.94
C SER A 37 -9.37 -8.17 -1.67
N LEU A 38 -8.76 -8.54 -0.55
CA LEU A 38 -9.14 -8.17 0.82
C LEU A 38 -8.86 -6.71 1.20
N CYS A 39 -8.32 -5.88 0.30
CA CYS A 39 -7.97 -4.48 0.59
C CYS A 39 -8.97 -3.44 0.07
N HIS A 40 -9.93 -3.78 -0.78
CA HIS A 40 -10.70 -2.75 -1.50
C HIS A 40 -11.77 -2.07 -0.61
N ILE A 41 -12.34 -2.81 0.35
CA ILE A 41 -13.45 -2.31 1.19
C ILE A 41 -12.96 -1.30 2.23
N SER A 42 -11.76 -1.48 2.81
CA SER A 42 -11.25 -0.59 3.86
C SER A 42 -10.91 0.83 3.36
N LEU A 43 -10.51 0.96 2.09
CA LEU A 43 -9.99 2.21 1.56
C LEU A 43 -11.08 3.27 1.39
N CYS A 44 -12.28 2.89 0.91
CA CYS A 44 -13.37 3.86 0.72
C CYS A 44 -13.90 4.40 2.06
N HIS A 45 -13.90 3.60 3.13
CA HIS A 45 -14.24 4.06 4.48
C HIS A 45 -13.20 5.02 5.08
N SER A 46 -11.95 4.95 4.61
CA SER A 46 -10.87 5.86 5.01
C SER A 46 -10.70 7.06 4.06
N PHE A 47 -11.60 7.23 3.08
CA PHE A 47 -11.47 8.20 1.98
C PHE A 47 -10.14 8.09 1.20
N ILE A 48 -9.56 6.90 1.17
CA ILE A 48 -8.41 6.58 0.33
C ILE A 48 -8.94 6.00 -0.98
N LEU A 49 -8.49 6.55 -2.10
CA LEU A 49 -8.90 6.11 -3.43
C LEU A 49 -7.67 5.63 -4.19
N ASN A 50 -7.72 4.39 -4.68
CA ASN A 50 -6.70 3.85 -5.59
C ASN A 50 -7.21 3.96 -7.05
N PRO A 51 -6.76 4.93 -7.86
CA PRO A 51 -7.29 5.11 -9.21
C PRO A 51 -7.10 3.91 -10.14
N ASP A 52 -6.23 2.97 -9.78
CA ASP A 52 -5.95 1.75 -10.54
C ASP A 52 -6.87 0.57 -10.15
N ASP A 53 -7.75 0.73 -9.16
CA ASP A 53 -8.69 -0.32 -8.78
C ASP A 53 -9.79 -0.49 -9.83
N ALA A 54 -9.83 -1.67 -10.44
CA ALA A 54 -10.78 -2.02 -11.49
C ALA A 54 -12.24 -1.97 -11.01
N VAL A 55 -12.50 -2.09 -9.71
CA VAL A 55 -13.87 -2.02 -9.13
C VAL A 55 -14.52 -0.69 -9.47
N TYR A 56 -13.78 0.41 -9.51
CA TYR A 56 -14.35 1.73 -9.82
C TYR A 56 -14.96 1.82 -11.22
N ILE A 57 -14.34 1.15 -12.21
CA ILE A 57 -14.87 1.08 -13.56
C ILE A 57 -15.97 0.01 -13.66
N ASN A 58 -15.73 -1.18 -13.10
CA ASN A 58 -16.63 -2.32 -13.22
C ASN A 58 -18.00 -2.04 -12.57
N ASP A 59 -18.01 -1.36 -11.42
CA ASP A 59 -19.23 -1.00 -10.69
C ASP A 59 -19.78 0.37 -11.12
N GLY A 60 -19.21 0.97 -12.17
CA GLY A 60 -19.67 2.25 -12.74
C GLY A 60 -19.56 3.44 -11.79
N ILE A 61 -18.63 3.39 -10.83
CA ILE A 61 -18.45 4.43 -9.81
C ILE A 61 -17.80 5.66 -10.45
N PHE A 62 -16.75 5.45 -11.22
CA PHE A 62 -16.03 6.48 -11.96
C PHE A 62 -15.84 6.07 -13.42
N THR A 63 -15.68 7.06 -14.29
CA THR A 63 -15.22 6.84 -15.66
C THR A 63 -13.68 6.84 -15.72
N LYS A 64 -13.10 6.33 -16.80
CA LYS A 64 -11.64 6.38 -17.01
C LYS A 64 -11.10 7.82 -16.97
N THR A 65 -11.84 8.78 -17.55
CA THR A 65 -11.45 10.19 -17.54
C THR A 65 -11.50 10.79 -16.14
N GLU A 66 -12.52 10.44 -15.35
CA GLU A 66 -12.63 10.85 -13.95
C GLU A 66 -11.47 10.29 -13.10
N LEU A 67 -11.08 9.02 -13.31
CA LEU A 67 -9.94 8.42 -12.60
C LEU A 67 -8.59 9.06 -12.99
N GLU A 68 -8.40 9.45 -14.24
CA GLU A 68 -7.18 10.16 -14.66
C GLU A 68 -7.12 11.59 -14.11
N GLU A 69 -8.27 12.28 -14.01
CA GLU A 69 -8.35 13.55 -13.27
C GLU A 69 -7.95 13.35 -11.81
N ILE A 70 -8.46 12.30 -11.16
CA ILE A 70 -8.10 11.98 -9.78
C ILE A 70 -6.61 11.69 -9.63
N ARG A 71 -6.02 10.91 -10.56
CA ARG A 71 -4.59 10.55 -10.54
C ARG A 71 -3.68 11.78 -10.64
N SER A 72 -4.07 12.77 -11.44
CA SER A 72 -3.26 13.96 -11.70
C SER A 72 -3.51 15.09 -10.70
N HIS A 73 -4.62 15.04 -9.95
CA HIS A 73 -4.99 16.10 -9.02
C HIS A 73 -4.07 16.18 -7.81
N ASN A 74 -3.45 17.35 -7.59
CA ASN A 74 -2.59 17.64 -6.45
C ASN A 74 -1.54 16.53 -6.17
N ARG A 75 -1.06 15.87 -7.23
CA ARG A 75 -0.08 14.80 -7.11
C ARG A 75 1.18 15.37 -6.47
N ARG A 76 1.47 14.93 -5.25
CA ARG A 76 2.74 15.21 -4.59
C ARG A 76 3.82 14.38 -5.26
N GLU A 77 4.95 14.99 -5.56
CA GLU A 77 6.15 14.25 -5.92
C GLU A 77 6.57 13.47 -4.67
N LEU A 78 6.60 12.15 -4.80
CA LEU A 78 7.18 11.30 -3.77
C LEU A 78 8.71 11.39 -3.92
N PRO A 79 9.45 11.51 -2.81
CA PRO A 79 10.90 11.41 -2.88
C PRO A 79 11.28 10.03 -3.43
N ASP A 80 12.38 9.98 -4.18
CA ASP A 80 12.96 8.71 -4.59
C ASP A 80 13.38 7.92 -3.36
N MET A 81 13.17 6.60 -3.40
CA MET A 81 13.63 5.71 -2.35
C MET A 81 15.16 5.66 -2.36
N PRO A 82 15.85 5.93 -1.24
CA PRO A 82 17.29 5.78 -1.15
C PRO A 82 17.75 4.36 -1.52
N ASP A 83 18.85 4.24 -2.28
CA ASP A 83 19.35 2.95 -2.78
C ASP A 83 19.75 1.98 -1.65
N ASP A 84 20.26 2.52 -0.54
CA ASP A 84 20.62 1.76 0.66
C ASP A 84 19.39 1.23 1.38
N LEU A 85 18.34 2.04 1.51
CA LEU A 85 17.03 1.61 2.03
C LEU A 85 16.42 0.52 1.15
N LEU A 86 16.40 0.72 -0.17
CA LEU A 86 15.91 -0.27 -1.13
C LEU A 86 16.71 -1.57 -1.02
N LYS A 87 18.04 -1.48 -0.96
CA LYS A 87 18.93 -2.64 -0.80
C LYS A 87 18.65 -3.39 0.49
N HIS A 88 18.41 -2.68 1.60
CA HIS A 88 18.05 -3.27 2.88
C HIS A 88 16.70 -3.98 2.80
N MET A 89 15.65 -3.33 2.27
CA MET A 89 14.34 -3.93 2.06
C MET A 89 14.40 -5.21 1.21
N MET A 90 15.24 -5.20 0.17
CA MET A 90 15.42 -6.35 -0.72
C MET A 90 16.10 -7.55 -0.05
N THR A 91 16.74 -7.40 1.12
CA THR A 91 17.28 -8.55 1.86
C THR A 91 16.15 -9.45 2.38
N PHE A 92 15.07 -8.86 2.89
CA PHE A 92 13.87 -9.58 3.33
C PHE A 92 13.10 -10.17 2.14
N ALA A 93 13.00 -9.44 1.03
CA ALA A 93 12.35 -9.93 -0.19
C ALA A 93 13.05 -11.18 -0.75
N LYS A 94 14.39 -11.25 -0.74
CA LYS A 94 15.14 -12.42 -1.19
C LYS A 94 14.88 -13.67 -0.35
N VAL A 95 14.67 -13.52 0.96
CA VAL A 95 14.24 -14.64 1.81
C VAL A 95 12.88 -15.17 1.38
N ILE A 96 11.97 -14.26 1.01
CA ILE A 96 10.64 -14.62 0.51
C ILE A 96 10.69 -15.23 -0.91
N VAL A 97 11.68 -14.86 -1.73
CA VAL A 97 11.75 -15.16 -3.18
C VAL A 97 12.83 -16.19 -3.56
N ASN A 98 13.56 -16.80 -2.63
CA ASN A 98 14.53 -17.88 -2.91
C ASN A 98 13.83 -19.17 -3.40
N LEU A 99 13.38 -19.14 -4.65
CA LEU A 99 12.72 -20.20 -5.40
C LEU A 99 13.17 -20.16 -6.85
N ARG A 100 14.37 -20.66 -7.09
CA ARG A 100 14.66 -21.30 -8.37
C ARG A 100 14.13 -22.73 -8.25
N ASP A 101 13.24 -23.11 -9.16
CA ASP A 101 12.57 -24.42 -9.32
C ASP A 101 11.09 -24.53 -8.88
N GLY A 102 10.33 -23.43 -8.96
CA GLY A 102 8.89 -23.51 -9.27
C GLY A 102 7.97 -24.15 -8.21
N LEU A 103 8.40 -24.23 -6.95
CA LEU A 103 7.58 -24.71 -5.83
C LEU A 103 7.62 -23.67 -4.70
N PRO A 104 6.52 -23.27 -4.04
CA PRO A 104 6.55 -22.30 -2.95
C PRO A 104 7.28 -22.87 -1.72
N VAL A 105 8.59 -22.66 -1.63
CA VAL A 105 9.37 -22.75 -0.40
C VAL A 105 9.38 -21.36 0.18
N SER A 106 8.45 -21.13 1.10
CA SER A 106 8.53 -20.00 2.02
C SER A 106 9.92 -20.02 2.66
N GLY A 107 10.73 -18.98 2.46
CA GLY A 107 11.87 -18.75 3.35
C GLY A 107 11.32 -18.82 4.77
N THR A 108 11.76 -19.82 5.53
CA THR A 108 11.09 -20.14 6.77
C THR A 108 11.12 -18.92 7.68
N ILE A 109 10.11 -18.78 8.54
CA ILE A 109 10.10 -17.75 9.59
C ILE A 109 11.43 -17.74 10.37
N GLN A 110 12.12 -18.89 10.45
CA GLN A 110 13.44 -19.01 11.05
C GLN A 110 14.55 -18.26 10.27
N GLU A 111 14.57 -18.32 8.94
CA GLU A 111 15.54 -17.57 8.13
C GLU A 111 15.25 -16.06 8.18
N LEU A 112 13.98 -15.66 8.13
CA LEU A 112 13.59 -14.26 8.36
C LEU A 112 14.05 -13.76 9.74
N ARG A 113 13.78 -14.54 10.80
CA ARG A 113 14.26 -14.21 12.16
C ARG A 113 15.77 -14.11 12.25
N LYS A 114 16.51 -14.97 11.53
CA LYS A 114 17.98 -14.94 11.50
C LYS A 114 18.50 -13.68 10.80
N GLN A 115 17.85 -13.24 9.73
CA GLN A 115 18.18 -11.98 9.06
C GLN A 115 17.82 -10.77 9.94
N LEU A 116 16.67 -10.79 10.62
CA LEU A 116 16.26 -9.75 11.57
C LEU A 116 17.15 -9.64 12.81
N GLN A 117 17.98 -10.65 13.10
CA GLN A 117 18.96 -10.61 14.18
C GLN A 117 20.34 -10.09 13.73
N GLN A 118 20.55 -9.92 12.42
CA GLN A 118 21.80 -9.36 11.92
C GLN A 118 21.81 -7.84 12.13
N PRO A 119 22.99 -7.27 12.45
CA PRO A 119 23.16 -5.82 12.45
C PRO A 119 22.89 -5.28 11.04
N ILE A 120 22.41 -4.03 10.95
CA ILE A 120 22.15 -3.37 9.67
C ILE A 120 23.50 -3.08 8.98
N ASP A 121 23.94 -4.01 8.13
CA ASP A 121 25.26 -4.01 7.47
C ASP A 121 25.56 -2.73 6.66
N ALA A 122 24.52 -2.00 6.22
CA ALA A 122 24.68 -0.79 5.42
C ALA A 122 25.34 0.36 6.20
N ILE A 123 25.28 0.35 7.54
CA ILE A 123 25.66 1.48 8.38
C ILE A 123 26.67 1.09 9.48
N GLY A 124 26.70 -0.18 9.90
CA GLY A 124 27.61 -0.64 10.95
C GLY A 124 27.46 0.19 12.24
N ASP A 125 28.57 0.64 12.82
CA ASP A 125 28.58 1.47 14.05
C ASP A 125 28.21 2.95 13.80
N ASN A 126 27.99 3.38 12.56
CA ASN A 126 27.68 4.78 12.22
C ASN A 126 26.17 5.10 12.25
N PHE A 127 25.40 4.40 13.08
CA PHE A 127 23.96 4.59 13.15
C PHE A 127 23.60 5.94 13.79
N ILE A 128 23.00 6.83 12.99
CA ILE A 128 22.40 8.09 13.42
C ILE A 128 20.88 7.97 13.32
N ARG A 129 20.19 7.98 14.47
CA ARG A 129 18.73 7.76 14.55
C ARG A 129 17.94 8.73 13.68
N GLU A 130 18.33 10.00 13.64
CA GLU A 130 17.65 11.05 12.90
C GLU A 130 17.63 10.78 11.38
N ILE A 131 18.60 10.01 10.89
CA ILE A 131 18.80 9.72 9.47
C ILE A 131 18.31 8.31 9.12
N HIS A 132 18.53 7.33 10.00
CA HIS A 132 18.34 5.90 9.73
C HIS A 132 17.15 5.26 10.47
N HIS A 133 16.26 6.05 11.05
CA HIS A 133 15.10 5.55 11.81
C HIS A 133 14.15 4.66 10.98
N ASP A 134 14.14 4.82 9.67
CA ASP A 134 13.39 4.03 8.70
C ASP A 134 13.85 2.57 8.68
N LEU A 135 15.15 2.32 8.76
CA LEU A 135 15.72 0.97 8.81
C LEU A 135 15.35 0.25 10.12
N ASP A 136 15.47 0.94 11.25
CA ASP A 136 15.03 0.43 12.56
C ASP A 136 13.53 0.11 12.56
N TRP A 137 12.71 1.02 12.00
CA TRP A 137 11.27 0.83 11.91
C TRP A 137 10.91 -0.38 11.04
N LEU A 138 11.57 -0.56 9.90
CA LEU A 138 11.37 -1.71 9.02
C LEU A 138 11.72 -3.02 9.72
N GLN A 139 12.86 -3.08 10.40
CA GLN A 139 13.29 -4.26 11.14
C GLN A 139 12.30 -4.59 12.27
N TYR A 140 11.83 -3.59 13.01
CA TYR A 140 10.80 -3.76 14.02
C TYR A 140 9.48 -4.27 13.44
N ALA A 141 8.99 -3.63 12.37
CA ALA A 141 7.74 -4.02 11.70
C ALA A 141 7.79 -5.47 11.23
N MET A 142 8.91 -5.88 10.61
CA MET A 142 9.13 -7.25 10.16
C MET A 142 9.26 -8.25 11.32
N TYR A 143 9.77 -7.84 12.48
CA TYR A 143 9.82 -8.68 13.67
C TYR A 143 8.45 -8.92 14.31
N THR A 144 7.54 -7.95 14.19
CA THR A 144 6.19 -8.01 14.77
C THR A 144 5.15 -8.76 13.90
N LEU A 145 5.52 -9.17 12.69
CA LEU A 145 4.72 -10.04 11.81
C LEU A 145 4.82 -11.52 12.24
#